data_AF-A0A8C9FC61-F1
#
_entry.id   AF-A0A8C9FC61-F1
#
_cell.length_a   1.000
_cell.length_b   1.000
_cell.length_c   1.000
_cell.angle_alpha   90.00
_cell.angle_beta   90.00
_cell.angle_gamma   90.00
#
_symmetry.space_group_name_H-M   'P 1'
#
loop_
_entity.id
_entity.type
_entity.pdbx_description
1 polymer ?
#
loop_
_entity_poly.entity_id
_entity_poly.type
_entity_poly.pdbx_seq_one_letter_code
_entity_poly.pdbx_strand_id
1 'polypeptide(L)'
;EGDSKTGKGDEEAEDITDGSLSGVVQKWKEYQLQCLKYLYEAPPIVAEGKFCNRTFDNYACWPDGLPGTYVNVSCPWYLPWANTVLHGQVYRFCTSEGTWLLKENSTLPWRNLTECEASDQDAPEEQLLNLSIIYTIGYALSFSALVIATAILLGFR
;
A
#
# COMPACT_ATOMS: atom_id res chain seq x y z
N GLU A 1 36.06 12.55 -33.02
CA GLU A 1 35.91 12.04 -31.65
C GLU A 1 34.79 12.76 -30.90
N GLY A 2 33.61 12.14 -30.89
CA GLY A 2 32.47 12.57 -30.08
C GLY A 2 32.03 11.45 -29.15
N ASP A 3 32.02 11.76 -27.86
CA ASP A 3 31.05 11.41 -26.80
C ASP A 3 30.66 9.94 -26.48
N SER A 4 30.97 9.52 -25.25
CA SER A 4 30.20 8.61 -24.36
C SER A 4 31.08 8.19 -23.19
N LYS A 5 30.66 8.06 -21.93
CA LYS A 5 29.38 8.27 -21.24
C LYS A 5 29.74 8.20 -19.74
N THR A 6 29.37 9.21 -18.96
CA THR A 6 29.33 9.13 -17.50
C THR A 6 27.91 8.75 -17.12
N GLY A 7 27.71 7.61 -16.48
CA GLY A 7 26.37 7.12 -16.10
C GLY A 7 26.49 5.93 -15.16
N LYS A 8 26.92 6.19 -13.93
CA LYS A 8 26.99 5.18 -12.86
C LYS A 8 26.63 5.72 -11.47
N GLY A 9 26.46 7.05 -11.32
CA GLY A 9 26.18 7.67 -10.02
C GLY A 9 24.70 7.90 -9.72
N ASP A 10 23.83 7.92 -10.73
CA ASP A 10 22.42 8.26 -10.54
C ASP A 10 21.56 7.05 -10.13
N GLU A 11 21.97 5.83 -10.51
CA GLU A 11 21.24 4.59 -10.22
C GLU A 11 21.38 4.14 -8.75
N GLU A 12 22.49 4.48 -8.09
CA GLU A 12 22.78 4.12 -6.69
C GLU A 12 22.09 5.05 -5.67
N ALA A 13 21.74 6.28 -6.09
CA ALA A 13 21.07 7.25 -5.22
C ALA A 13 19.54 7.05 -5.19
N GLU A 14 18.93 6.57 -6.27
CA GLU A 14 17.51 6.22 -6.31
C GLU A 14 17.21 5.01 -5.40
N ASP A 15 18.06 3.99 -5.39
CA ASP A 15 17.90 2.75 -4.60
C ASP A 15 17.83 3.01 -3.07
N ILE A 16 18.68 3.89 -2.54
CA ILE A 16 18.72 4.23 -1.10
C ILE A 16 17.45 4.99 -0.65
N THR A 17 16.83 5.76 -1.55
CA THR A 17 15.61 6.51 -1.23
C THR A 17 14.33 5.71 -1.43
N ASP A 18 14.38 4.68 -2.28
CA ASP A 18 13.24 3.83 -2.61
C ASP A 18 12.79 2.96 -1.43
N GLY A 19 13.74 2.40 -0.70
CA GLY A 19 13.45 1.60 0.51
C GLY A 19 13.03 2.44 1.72
N SER A 20 13.19 3.76 1.70
CA SER A 20 12.87 4.65 2.84
C SER A 20 11.37 4.75 3.09
N LEU A 21 10.88 4.72 4.35
CA LEU A 21 9.45 4.93 4.65
C LEU A 21 8.88 6.18 3.96
N SER A 22 9.62 7.29 3.93
CA SER A 22 9.17 8.51 3.25
C SER A 22 9.08 8.34 1.74
N GLY A 23 10.00 7.57 1.15
CA GLY A 23 10.01 7.22 -0.27
C GLY A 23 8.82 6.33 -0.63
N VAL A 24 8.59 5.27 0.14
CA VAL A 24 7.43 4.36 -0.02
C VAL A 24 6.11 5.11 0.10
N VAL A 25 5.97 6.00 1.10
CA VAL A 25 4.77 6.83 1.27
C VAL A 25 4.57 7.77 0.08
N GLN A 26 5.64 8.34 -0.46
CA GLN A 26 5.57 9.22 -1.63
C GLN A 26 5.11 8.43 -2.86
N LYS A 27 5.72 7.27 -3.12
CA LYS A 27 5.33 6.36 -4.21
C LYS A 27 3.88 5.89 -4.09
N TRP A 28 3.43 5.55 -2.87
CA TRP A 28 2.05 5.16 -2.62
C TRP A 28 1.06 6.29 -2.94
N LYS A 29 1.36 7.54 -2.55
CA LYS A 29 0.52 8.69 -2.90
C LYS A 29 0.43 8.88 -4.41
N GLU A 30 1.53 8.68 -5.12
CA GLU A 30 1.60 8.82 -6.56
C GLU A 30 0.81 7.69 -7.26
N TYR A 31 0.91 6.45 -6.78
CA TYR A 31 0.05 5.34 -7.19
C TYR A 31 -1.43 5.64 -6.95
N GLN A 32 -1.77 6.17 -5.76
CA GLN A 32 -3.15 6.54 -5.43
C GLN A 32 -3.69 7.60 -6.38
N LEU A 33 -2.91 8.65 -6.67
CA LEU A 33 -3.31 9.70 -7.62
C LEU A 33 -3.53 9.16 -9.03
N GLN A 34 -2.62 8.30 -9.50
CA GLN A 34 -2.76 7.62 -10.80
C GLN A 34 -4.02 6.75 -10.84
N CYS A 35 -4.29 5.99 -9.78
CA CYS A 35 -5.49 5.18 -9.67
C CYS A 35 -6.75 6.04 -9.70
N LEU A 36 -6.83 7.07 -8.85
CA LEU A 36 -7.99 7.96 -8.81
C LEU A 36 -8.25 8.58 -10.17
N LYS A 37 -7.21 9.07 -10.86
CA LYS A 37 -7.31 9.58 -12.22
C LYS A 37 -7.90 8.52 -13.18
N TYR A 38 -7.37 7.30 -13.16
CA TYR A 38 -7.91 6.18 -13.95
C TYR A 38 -9.38 5.90 -13.65
N LEU A 39 -9.77 5.88 -12.37
CA LEU A 39 -11.15 5.62 -11.96
C LEU A 39 -12.12 6.68 -12.49
N TYR A 40 -11.69 7.95 -12.56
CA TYR A 40 -12.50 9.06 -13.11
C TYR A 40 -12.53 9.09 -14.64
N GLU A 41 -11.42 8.80 -15.30
CA GLU A 41 -11.29 8.93 -16.76
C GLU A 41 -11.78 7.70 -17.52
N ALA A 42 -11.74 6.51 -16.91
CA ALA A 42 -12.13 5.31 -17.62
C ALA A 42 -13.62 5.35 -17.99
N PRO A 43 -14.00 5.00 -19.23
CA PRO A 43 -15.38 5.02 -19.66
C PRO A 43 -16.21 4.06 -18.80
N PRO A 44 -17.50 4.35 -18.55
CA PRO A 44 -18.39 3.40 -17.90
C PRO A 44 -18.45 2.12 -18.73
N ILE A 45 -18.40 0.94 -18.08
CA ILE A 45 -18.56 -0.31 -18.81
C ILE A 45 -19.94 -0.30 -19.49
N VAL A 46 -19.92 -0.40 -20.82
CA VAL A 46 -21.10 -0.58 -21.66
C VAL A 46 -21.50 -2.05 -21.60
N ALA A 47 -21.87 -2.52 -20.41
CA ALA A 47 -22.47 -3.83 -20.22
C ALA A 47 -23.88 -3.61 -19.69
N GLU A 48 -24.85 -4.01 -20.48
CA GLU A 48 -26.26 -4.12 -20.08
C GLU A 48 -26.37 -5.17 -18.96
N GLY A 49 -26.01 -4.83 -17.72
CA GLY A 49 -25.98 -5.82 -16.65
C GLY A 49 -25.41 -5.34 -15.32
N LYS A 50 -25.37 -6.28 -14.36
CA LYS A 50 -24.70 -6.10 -13.07
C LYS A 50 -23.18 -6.08 -13.30
N PHE A 51 -22.43 -5.30 -12.53
CA PHE A 51 -20.96 -5.31 -12.54
C PHE A 51 -20.44 -4.87 -11.17
N CYS A 52 -19.24 -5.30 -10.82
CA CYS A 52 -18.58 -4.82 -9.62
C CYS A 52 -17.91 -3.48 -9.89
N ASN A 53 -18.24 -2.46 -9.10
CA ASN A 53 -17.68 -1.12 -9.26
C ASN A 53 -16.16 -1.11 -9.05
N ARG A 54 -15.46 -0.42 -9.96
CA ARG A 54 -14.07 -0.02 -9.82
C ARG A 54 -13.82 0.70 -8.50
N THR A 55 -12.68 0.45 -7.87
CA THR A 55 -12.39 1.00 -6.54
C THR A 55 -10.91 1.00 -6.23
N PHE A 56 -10.47 1.94 -5.39
CA PHE A 56 -9.16 1.88 -4.76
C PHE A 56 -9.34 1.46 -3.30
N ASP A 57 -8.68 0.38 -2.89
CA ASP A 57 -8.83 -0.19 -1.56
C ASP A 57 -7.67 0.13 -0.61
N ASN A 58 -6.97 1.24 -0.88
CA ASN A 58 -5.73 1.66 -0.24
C ASN A 58 -4.52 0.76 -0.49
N TYR A 59 -4.67 -0.29 -1.31
CA TYR A 59 -3.57 -1.17 -1.71
C TYR A 59 -3.44 -1.26 -3.24
N ALA A 60 -4.48 -1.69 -3.94
CA ALA A 60 -4.47 -1.85 -5.38
C ALA A 60 -5.63 -1.08 -6.05
N CYS A 61 -5.41 -0.70 -7.30
CA CYS A 61 -6.42 -0.08 -8.14
C CYS A 61 -7.25 -1.15 -8.84
N TRP A 62 -8.52 -1.31 -8.48
CA TRP A 62 -9.40 -2.31 -9.06
C TRP A 62 -10.23 -1.73 -10.20
N PRO A 63 -10.19 -2.31 -11.41
CA PRO A 63 -11.11 -1.97 -12.48
C PRO A 63 -12.51 -2.51 -12.20
N ASP A 64 -13.46 -2.19 -13.06
CA ASP A 64 -14.79 -2.79 -13.01
C ASP A 64 -14.70 -4.29 -13.31
N GLY A 65 -15.47 -5.09 -12.57
CA GLY A 65 -15.49 -6.54 -12.68
C GLY A 65 -16.75 -7.06 -13.37
N LEU A 66 -16.58 -8.02 -14.28
CA LEU A 66 -17.71 -8.76 -14.84
C LEU A 66 -18.28 -9.74 -13.80
N PRO A 67 -19.60 -9.93 -13.71
CA PRO A 67 -20.19 -10.87 -12.76
C PRO A 67 -19.71 -12.30 -12.97
N GLY A 68 -19.39 -12.98 -11.88
CA GLY A 68 -18.96 -14.38 -11.89
C GLY A 68 -17.52 -14.61 -12.35
N THR A 69 -16.70 -13.57 -12.46
CA THR A 69 -15.30 -13.70 -12.89
C THR A 69 -14.31 -13.21 -11.83
N TYR A 70 -13.08 -13.70 -11.97
CA TYR A 70 -11.94 -13.15 -11.25
C TYR A 70 -11.44 -11.89 -11.96
N VAL A 71 -11.16 -10.87 -11.15
CA VAL A 71 -10.49 -9.64 -11.58
C VAL A 71 -9.08 -9.70 -11.03
N ASN A 72 -8.08 -9.55 -11.91
CA ASN A 72 -6.67 -9.52 -11.54
C ASN A 72 -6.06 -8.17 -11.88
N VAL A 73 -5.12 -7.73 -11.05
CA VAL A 73 -4.28 -6.57 -11.32
C VAL A 73 -2.86 -6.88 -10.88
N SER A 74 -1.86 -6.30 -11.55
CA SER A 74 -0.47 -6.49 -11.18
C SER A 74 -0.17 -6.00 -9.76
N CYS A 75 0.84 -6.58 -9.11
CA CYS A 75 1.31 -6.10 -7.82
C CYS A 75 1.59 -4.59 -7.87
N PRO A 76 1.20 -3.81 -6.84
CA PRO A 76 1.46 -2.37 -6.82
C PRO A 76 2.96 -2.04 -6.85
N TRP A 77 3.35 -1.14 -7.75
CA TRP A 77 4.76 -0.78 -7.96
C TRP A 77 5.37 0.06 -6.84
N TYR A 78 4.56 0.62 -5.93
CA TYR A 78 5.07 1.38 -4.79
C TYR A 78 5.67 0.48 -3.69
N LEU A 79 5.47 -0.84 -3.78
CA LEU A 79 6.00 -1.78 -2.81
C LEU A 79 7.53 -1.79 -2.87
N PRO A 80 8.24 -1.80 -1.73
CA PRO A 80 9.70 -1.86 -1.70
C PRO A 80 10.28 -3.07 -2.43
N TRP A 81 9.55 -4.18 -2.41
CA TRP A 81 9.90 -5.44 -3.08
C TRP A 81 9.16 -5.63 -4.42
N ALA A 82 8.59 -4.59 -5.02
CA ALA A 82 7.86 -4.71 -6.29
C ALA A 82 8.68 -5.40 -7.39
N ASN A 83 10.00 -5.23 -7.37
CA ASN A 83 10.92 -5.85 -8.32
C ASN A 83 11.01 -7.38 -8.19
N THR A 84 10.75 -7.95 -7.01
CA THR A 84 10.75 -9.41 -6.83
C THR A 84 9.43 -10.05 -7.25
N VAL A 85 8.35 -9.25 -7.25
CA VAL A 85 6.98 -9.67 -7.58
C VAL A 85 6.45 -9.04 -8.87
N LEU A 86 7.33 -8.64 -9.79
CA LEU A 86 7.01 -7.96 -11.06
C LEU A 86 5.95 -8.68 -11.91
N HIS A 87 5.92 -10.01 -11.83
CA HIS A 87 4.97 -10.87 -12.56
C HIS A 87 3.78 -11.33 -11.71
N GLY A 88 3.77 -11.01 -10.41
CA GLY A 88 2.72 -11.37 -9.49
C GLY A 88 1.44 -10.56 -9.73
N GLN A 89 0.32 -11.16 -9.37
CA GLN A 89 -0.98 -10.54 -9.47
C GLN A 89 -1.75 -10.63 -8.14
N VAL A 90 -2.59 -9.62 -7.92
CA VAL A 90 -3.59 -9.67 -6.86
C VAL A 90 -4.96 -9.92 -7.45
N TYR A 91 -5.75 -10.73 -6.75
CA TYR A 91 -7.03 -11.20 -7.24
C TYR A 91 -8.19 -10.75 -6.35
N ARG A 92 -9.28 -10.38 -7.00
CA ARG A 92 -10.62 -10.27 -6.42
C ARG A 92 -11.59 -11.13 -7.22
N PHE A 93 -12.70 -11.49 -6.59
CA PHE A 93 -13.79 -12.16 -7.27
C PHE A 93 -15.03 -11.26 -7.31
N CYS A 94 -15.59 -11.08 -8.50
CA CYS A 94 -16.86 -10.40 -8.68
C CYS A 94 -17.99 -11.44 -8.69
N THR A 95 -18.93 -11.32 -7.77
CA THR A 95 -20.05 -12.27 -7.68
C THR A 95 -21.05 -12.08 -8.83
N SER A 96 -21.90 -13.07 -9.08
CA SER A 96 -23.01 -12.96 -10.06
C SER A 96 -23.99 -11.84 -9.74
N GLU A 97 -24.01 -11.38 -8.50
CA GLU A 97 -24.84 -10.26 -8.04
C GLU A 97 -24.23 -8.88 -8.34
N GLY A 98 -23.02 -8.82 -8.92
CA GLY A 98 -22.34 -7.56 -9.19
C GLY A 98 -21.75 -6.91 -7.94
N THR A 99 -21.50 -7.70 -6.89
CA THR A 99 -20.80 -7.24 -5.69
C THR A 99 -19.47 -7.96 -5.52
N TRP A 100 -18.49 -7.28 -4.97
CA TRP A 100 -17.22 -7.89 -4.62
C TRP A 100 -17.44 -9.00 -3.58
N LEU A 101 -16.82 -10.16 -3.79
CA LEU A 101 -16.85 -11.26 -2.82
C LEU A 101 -16.34 -10.76 -1.47
N LEU A 102 -17.04 -11.11 -0.40
CA LEU A 102 -16.64 -10.74 0.97
C LEU A 102 -15.84 -11.88 1.61
N LYS A 103 -14.95 -11.53 2.54
CA LYS A 103 -14.25 -12.51 3.37
C LYS A 103 -15.23 -13.16 4.34
N GLU A 104 -15.04 -14.44 4.64
CA GLU A 104 -15.86 -15.15 5.62
C GLU A 104 -15.89 -14.41 6.97
N ASN A 105 -17.09 -14.21 7.52
CA ASN A 105 -17.32 -13.49 8.78
C ASN A 105 -16.85 -12.02 8.78
N SER A 106 -16.70 -11.38 7.62
CA SER A 106 -16.31 -9.98 7.51
C SER A 106 -17.11 -9.23 6.45
N THR A 107 -17.22 -7.91 6.60
CA THR A 107 -17.78 -7.01 5.59
C THR A 107 -16.73 -6.51 4.59
N LEU A 108 -15.46 -6.92 4.77
CA LEU A 108 -14.37 -6.54 3.88
C LEU A 108 -14.37 -7.40 2.61
N PRO A 109 -14.14 -6.80 1.43
CA PRO A 109 -13.91 -7.56 0.20
C PRO A 109 -12.75 -8.54 0.35
N TRP A 110 -12.97 -9.78 -0.06
CA TRP A 110 -11.94 -10.80 -0.16
C TRP A 110 -10.91 -10.41 -1.20
N ARG A 111 -9.64 -10.72 -0.93
CA ARG A 111 -8.51 -10.55 -1.85
C ARG A 111 -7.53 -11.70 -1.68
N ASN A 112 -6.88 -12.07 -2.78
CA ASN A 112 -5.69 -12.92 -2.74
C ASN A 112 -4.46 -12.07 -3.08
N LEU A 113 -3.49 -12.07 -2.16
CA LEU A 113 -2.24 -11.30 -2.23
C LEU A 113 -1.00 -12.22 -2.26
N THR A 114 -1.18 -13.54 -2.35
CA THR A 114 -0.10 -14.52 -2.17
C THR A 114 1.06 -14.34 -3.15
N GLU A 115 0.79 -13.83 -4.36
CA GLU A 115 1.85 -13.57 -5.36
C GLU A 115 2.59 -12.24 -5.16
N CYS A 116 2.11 -11.36 -4.28
CA CYS A 116 2.69 -10.04 -3.99
C CYS A 116 3.24 -9.94 -2.56
N GLU A 117 3.23 -11.05 -1.82
CA GLU A 117 3.81 -11.14 -0.49
C GLU A 117 5.34 -11.10 -0.61
N ALA A 118 5.99 -10.34 0.28
CA ALA A 118 7.45 -10.32 0.33
C ALA A 118 7.95 -11.73 0.67
N SER A 119 9.02 -12.18 0.02
CA SER A 119 9.74 -13.33 0.57
C SER A 119 10.37 -12.90 1.89
N ASP A 120 10.59 -13.84 2.82
CA ASP A 120 11.25 -13.56 4.11
C ASP A 120 12.62 -12.83 3.97
N GLN A 121 13.22 -12.82 2.77
CA GLN A 121 14.48 -12.12 2.49
C GLN A 121 14.31 -10.65 2.07
N ASP A 122 13.12 -10.24 1.62
CA ASP A 122 12.85 -8.91 1.04
C ASP A 122 12.03 -8.00 1.96
N ALA A 123 11.69 -8.48 3.17
CA ALA A 123 10.93 -7.70 4.12
C ALA A 123 11.77 -6.50 4.60
N PRO A 124 11.30 -5.25 4.41
CA PRO A 124 11.95 -4.06 4.93
C PRO A 124 11.62 -3.92 6.43
N GLU A 125 12.00 -4.93 7.22
CA GLU A 125 11.72 -4.96 8.66
C GLU A 125 12.48 -3.85 9.39
N GLU A 126 13.69 -3.53 8.94
CA GLU A 126 14.60 -2.59 9.61
C GLU A 126 14.02 -1.17 9.79
N GLN A 127 13.22 -0.70 8.83
CA GLN A 127 12.76 0.70 8.84
C GLN A 127 11.48 0.93 9.65
N LEU A 128 10.51 0.01 9.57
CA LEU A 128 9.29 0.09 10.36
C LEU A 128 9.57 -0.15 11.84
N LEU A 129 10.58 -0.96 12.15
CA LEU A 129 11.06 -1.19 13.53
C LEU A 129 11.65 0.09 14.14
N ASN A 130 12.46 0.84 13.38
CA ASN A 130 13.08 2.08 13.88
C ASN A 130 12.07 3.18 14.23
N LEU A 131 11.03 3.38 13.41
CA LEU A 131 9.95 4.33 13.76
C LEU A 131 9.17 3.89 15.00
N SER A 132 8.91 2.59 15.12
CA SER A 132 8.19 2.03 16.27
C SER A 132 8.98 2.27 17.56
N ILE A 133 10.31 2.09 17.55
CA ILE A 133 11.17 2.31 18.72
C ILE A 133 11.13 3.77 19.18
N ILE A 134 11.33 4.73 18.27
CA ILE A 134 11.33 6.17 18.61
C ILE A 134 9.96 6.60 19.14
N TYR A 135 8.88 6.15 18.48
CA TYR A 135 7.51 6.38 18.93
C TYR A 135 7.31 5.85 20.36
N THR A 136 7.63 4.58 20.62
CA THR A 136 7.44 3.96 21.94
C THR A 136 8.20 4.69 23.05
N ILE A 137 9.46 5.08 22.79
CA ILE A 137 10.26 5.82 23.77
C ILE A 137 9.64 7.21 24.03
N GLY A 138 9.23 7.92 22.97
CA GLY A 138 8.60 9.23 23.11
C GLY A 138 7.33 9.19 23.95
N TYR A 139 6.44 8.23 23.67
CA TYR A 139 5.19 8.08 24.42
C TYR A 139 5.43 7.66 25.87
N ALA A 140 6.38 6.78 26.15
CA ALA A 140 6.73 6.39 27.50
C ALA A 140 7.23 7.58 28.34
N LEU A 141 8.10 8.42 27.76
CA LEU A 141 8.62 9.63 28.42
C LEU A 141 7.53 10.68 28.66
N SER A 142 6.69 10.96 27.64
CA SER A 142 5.58 11.90 27.78
C SER A 142 4.58 11.43 28.82
N PHE A 143 4.21 10.15 28.81
CA PHE A 143 3.29 9.57 29.79
C PHE A 143 3.86 9.68 31.21
N SER A 144 5.15 9.34 31.40
CA SER A 144 5.82 9.45 32.70
C SER A 144 5.82 10.89 33.24
N ALA A 145 6.13 11.87 32.38
CA ALA A 145 6.08 13.28 32.75
C ALA A 145 4.66 13.72 33.14
N LEU A 146 3.64 13.26 32.40
CA LEU A 146 2.24 13.56 32.67
C LEU A 146 1.79 12.99 34.04
N VAL A 147 2.22 11.78 34.37
CA VAL A 147 1.94 11.13 35.65
C VAL A 147 2.56 11.92 36.80
N ILE A 148 3.83 12.32 36.67
CA ILE A 148 4.54 13.11 37.68
C ILE A 148 3.85 14.47 37.87
N ALA A 149 3.54 15.17 36.77
CA ALA A 149 2.85 16.47 36.83
C ALA A 149 1.48 16.34 37.52
N THR A 150 0.72 15.31 37.19
CA THR A 150 -0.60 15.06 37.80
C THR A 150 -0.47 14.73 39.29
N ALA A 151 0.52 13.94 39.69
CA ALA A 151 0.77 13.62 41.09
C ALA A 151 1.11 14.86 41.93
N ILE A 152 1.91 15.79 41.37
CA ILE A 152 2.19 17.09 41.99
C ILE A 152 0.89 17.89 42.16
N LEU A 153 0.10 18.05 41.10
CA LEU A 153 -1.15 18.84 41.15
C LEU A 153 -2.18 18.27 42.15
N LEU A 154 -2.26 16.94 42.27
CA LEU A 154 -3.16 16.28 43.23
C LEU A 154 -2.61 16.26 44.66
N GLY A 155 -1.29 16.21 44.82
CA GLY A 155 -0.62 16.19 46.14
C GLY A 155 -0.50 17.57 46.80
N PHE A 156 -0.49 18.65 46.01
CA PHE A 156 -0.52 20.03 46.51
C PHE A 156 -1.93 20.63 46.60
N ARG A 157 -2.97 19.81 46.40
CA ARG A 157 -4.36 20.18 46.65
C ARG A 157 -4.81 19.69 48.02
#